data_AF-A0A3B0YGX7-F1
#
_entry.id   AF-A0A3B0YGX7-F1
#
_cell.length_a   1.000
_cell.length_b   1.000
_cell.length_c   1.000
_cell.angle_alpha   90.00
_cell.angle_beta   90.00
_cell.angle_gamma   90.00
#
_symmetry.space_group_name_H-M   'P 1'
#
loop_
_entity.id
_entity.type
_entity.pdbx_description
1 polymer ?
#
loop_
_entity_poly.entity_id
_entity_poly.type
_entity_poly.pdbx_seq_one_letter_code
_entity_poly.pdbx_strand_id
1 'polypeptide(L)' 'MSKIKESDVQPGYDFSKGVRGKHYRAYQEGTNIVLLEPDIAKVFKDSASVDHALRMLMELAGSELKKNLTKRST' A
#
# COMPACT_ATOMS: atom_id res chain seq x y z
N MET A 1 -29.64 -7.34 -13.45
CA MET A 1 -28.65 -7.90 -12.50
C MET A 1 -28.34 -9.32 -12.94
N SER A 2 -27.12 -9.60 -13.40
CA SER A 2 -26.72 -10.96 -13.78
C SER A 2 -26.52 -11.79 -12.51
N LYS A 3 -27.22 -12.93 -12.41
CA LYS A 3 -26.94 -13.95 -11.40
C LYS A 3 -25.54 -14.49 -11.68
N ILE A 4 -24.65 -14.41 -10.70
CA ILE A 4 -23.36 -15.12 -10.71
C ILE A 4 -23.71 -16.61 -10.85
N LYS A 5 -23.16 -17.28 -11.87
CA LYS A 5 -23.34 -18.73 -12.00
C LYS A 5 -22.40 -19.41 -11.03
N GLU A 6 -22.85 -20.51 -10.44
CA GLU A 6 -22.08 -21.29 -9.47
C GLU A 6 -20.74 -21.81 -10.04
N SER A 7 -20.62 -21.86 -11.37
CA SER A 7 -19.38 -22.13 -12.12
C SER A 7 -18.29 -21.08 -11.96
N ASP A 8 -18.65 -19.85 -11.58
CA ASP A 8 -17.73 -18.71 -11.54
C ASP A 8 -17.02 -18.62 -10.17
N VAL A 9 -17.44 -19.45 -9.20
CA VAL A 9 -16.86 -19.53 -7.86
C VAL A 9 -15.90 -20.71 -7.81
N GLN A 10 -14.65 -20.46 -7.46
CA GLN A 10 -13.64 -21.51 -7.37
C GLN A 10 -14.01 -22.51 -6.24
N PRO A 11 -14.01 -23.83 -6.50
CA PRO A 11 -14.38 -24.84 -5.51
C PRO A 11 -13.39 -24.82 -4.35
N GLY A 12 -13.83 -24.26 -3.22
CA GLY A 12 -12.99 -24.01 -2.03
C GLY A 12 -13.27 -22.67 -1.36
N TYR A 13 -13.87 -21.73 -2.09
CA TYR A 13 -14.29 -20.45 -1.51
C TYR A 13 -15.73 -20.48 -1.01
N ASP A 14 -15.92 -20.35 0.31
CA ASP A 14 -17.22 -20.13 0.94
C ASP A 14 -17.49 -18.62 1.09
N PHE A 15 -18.30 -18.07 0.19
CA PHE A 15 -18.73 -16.67 0.25
C PHE A 15 -20.03 -16.46 1.05
N SER A 16 -20.58 -17.48 1.73
CA SER A 16 -21.83 -17.37 2.50
C SER A 16 -21.78 -16.33 3.61
N LYS A 17 -20.57 -16.05 4.13
CA LYS A 17 -20.32 -15.06 5.19
C LYS A 17 -19.90 -13.69 4.66
N GLY A 18 -19.91 -13.49 3.34
CA GLY A 18 -19.49 -12.25 2.71
C GLY A 18 -20.44 -11.09 3.01
N VAL A 19 -19.92 -10.02 3.64
CA VAL A 19 -20.68 -8.78 3.86
C VAL A 19 -20.32 -7.76 2.77
N ARG A 20 -21.32 -7.39 1.96
CA ARG A 20 -21.13 -6.42 0.87
C ARG A 20 -20.71 -5.07 1.45
N GLY A 21 -19.59 -4.54 0.99
CA GLY A 21 -19.09 -3.23 1.41
C GLY A 21 -18.40 -3.21 2.78
N LYS A 22 -17.99 -4.34 3.36
CA LYS A 22 -17.31 -4.42 4.67
C LYS A 22 -16.16 -3.42 4.86
N HIS A 23 -15.42 -3.14 3.79
CA HIS A 23 -14.26 -2.23 3.79
C HIS A 23 -14.49 -0.94 2.97
N TYR A 24 -15.73 -0.69 2.54
CA TYR A 24 -16.06 0.42 1.65
C TYR A 24 -15.76 1.78 2.29
N ARG A 25 -16.09 1.95 3.58
CA ARG A 25 -15.84 3.20 4.31
C ARG A 25 -14.34 3.48 4.48
N ALA A 26 -13.57 2.48 4.89
CA ALA A 26 -12.10 2.58 5.00
C ALA A 26 -11.43 2.87 3.64
N TYR A 27 -12.01 2.38 2.55
CA TYR A 27 -11.56 2.73 1.20
C TYR A 27 -11.89 4.19 0.85
N GLN A 28 -13.10 4.67 1.18
CA GLN A 28 -13.54 6.05 0.93
C GLN A 28 -12.80 7.10 1.78
N GLU A 29 -12.26 6.70 2.93
CA GLU A 29 -11.39 7.56 3.76
C GLU A 29 -10.05 7.89 3.09
N GLY A 30 -9.78 7.34 1.89
CA GLY A 30 -8.65 7.76 1.07
C GLY A 30 -7.37 7.03 1.45
N THR A 31 -7.37 5.71 1.37
CA THR A 31 -6.10 4.97 1.39
C THR A 31 -5.42 5.14 0.03
N ASN A 32 -4.23 5.74 0.00
CA ASN A 32 -3.42 5.78 -1.21
C ASN A 32 -2.86 4.37 -1.48
N ILE A 33 -3.46 3.64 -2.43
CA ILE A 33 -3.00 2.32 -2.82
C ILE A 33 -1.86 2.49 -3.82
N VAL A 34 -0.64 2.14 -3.38
CA VAL A 34 0.55 2.14 -4.23
C VAL A 34 0.87 0.71 -4.61
N LEU A 35 0.88 0.42 -5.91
CA LEU A 35 1.35 -0.85 -6.43
C LEU A 35 2.88 -0.83 -6.46
N LEU A 36 3.49 -1.80 -5.79
CA LEU A 36 4.93 -2.02 -5.88
C LEU A 36 5.27 -2.85 -7.11
N GLU A 37 6.41 -2.55 -7.73
CA GLU A 37 6.97 -3.41 -8.77
C GLU A 37 7.30 -4.81 -8.21
N PRO A 38 7.21 -5.88 -9.02
CA PRO A 38 7.36 -7.25 -8.54
C PRO A 38 8.71 -7.57 -7.91
N ASP A 39 9.77 -6.88 -8.29
CA ASP A 39 11.11 -7.01 -7.71
C ASP A 39 11.18 -6.38 -6.32
N ILE A 40 10.60 -5.18 -6.13
CA ILE A 40 10.52 -4.49 -4.84
C ILE A 40 9.63 -5.28 -3.87
N ALA A 41 8.49 -5.78 -4.36
CA ALA A 41 7.57 -6.58 -3.55
C ALA A 41 8.19 -7.89 -3.02
N LYS A 42 9.22 -8.43 -3.68
CA LYS A 42 9.96 -9.61 -3.20
C LYS A 42 10.90 -9.29 -2.04
N VAL A 43 11.32 -8.03 -1.91
CA VAL A 43 12.26 -7.60 -0.87
C VAL A 43 11.54 -7.31 0.44
N PHE A 44 10.35 -6.70 0.36
CA PHE A 44 9.59 -6.29 1.54
C PHE A 44 8.53 -7.32 1.94
N LYS A 45 8.47 -7.64 3.23
CA LYS A 45 7.54 -8.65 3.77
C LYS A 45 6.12 -8.12 3.94
N ASP A 46 5.99 -6.84 4.31
CA ASP A 46 4.71 -6.19 4.58
C ASP A 46 4.80 -4.66 4.37
N SER A 47 3.65 -4.00 4.42
CA SER A 47 3.55 -2.53 4.25
C SER A 47 4.27 -1.76 5.34
N ALA A 48 4.35 -2.28 6.58
CA ALA A 48 5.05 -1.61 7.67
C ALA A 48 6.55 -1.50 7.39
N SER A 49 7.15 -2.54 6.81
CA SER A 49 8.55 -2.54 6.40
C SER A 49 8.86 -1.53 5.28
N VAL A 50 7.93 -1.35 4.34
CA VAL A 50 8.03 -0.35 3.25
C VAL A 50 7.96 1.06 3.83
N ASP A 51 6.95 1.34 4.66
CA ASP A 51 6.75 2.66 5.28
C ASP A 51 7.94 3.06 6.15
N HIS A 52 8.51 2.10 6.88
CA HIS A 52 9.71 2.35 7.67
C HIS A 52 10.92 2.74 6.80
N ALA A 53 11.15 2.02 5.69
CA ALA A 53 12.22 2.34 4.75
C ALA A 53 12.06 3.72 4.12
N LEU A 54 10.83 4.08 3.71
CA LEU A 54 10.54 5.39 3.14
C LEU A 54 10.74 6.52 4.17
N ARG A 55 10.36 6.31 5.43
CA ARG A 55 10.61 7.29 6.52
C ARG A 55 12.10 7.52 6.74
N MET A 56 12.90 6.45 6.81
CA MET A 56 14.36 6.57 6.91
C MET A 56 14.93 7.35 5.72
N LEU A 57 14.44 7.09 4.50
CA LEU A 57 14.86 7.83 3.31
C LEU A 57 14.48 9.32 3.41
N MET A 58 13.29 9.64 3.91
CA MET A 58 12.86 11.04 4.13
C MET A 58 13.73 11.75 5.17
N GLU A 59 14.14 11.06 6.24
CA GLU A 59 15.04 11.62 7.25
C GLU A 59 16.43 11.88 6.66
N LEU A 60 16.98 10.93 5.92
CA LEU A 60 18.25 11.07 5.22
C LEU A 60 18.19 12.21 4.20
N ALA A 61 17.19 12.21 3.31
CA ALA A 61 17.01 13.26 2.31
C ALA A 61 16.75 14.64 2.94
N GLY A 62 15.95 14.71 4.00
CA GLY A 62 15.70 15.93 4.76
C GLY A 62 16.97 16.46 5.44
N SER A 63 17.85 15.57 5.90
CA SER A 63 19.16 15.94 6.44
C SER A 63 20.09 16.47 5.33
N GLU A 64 20.06 15.87 4.14
CA GLU A 64 20.88 16.30 2.99
C GLU A 64 20.40 17.63 2.42
N LEU A 65 19.08 17.88 2.34
CA LEU A 65 18.54 19.17 1.94
C LEU A 65 18.92 20.28 2.92
N LYS A 66 18.87 20.03 4.24
CA LYS A 66 19.30 20.98 5.27
C LYS A 66 20.80 21.28 5.21
N LYS A 67 21.66 20.27 5.01
CA LYS A 67 23.12 20.44 4.85
C LYS A 67 23.47 21.25 3.60
N ASN A 68 22.74 21.07 2.50
CA ASN A 68 22.98 21.80 1.25
C ASN A 68 22.49 23.26 1.32
N LEU A 69 21.43 23.55 2.08
CA LEU A 69 20.98 24.91 2.36
C LEU A 69 21.98 25.70 3.22
N THR A 70 22.64 25.06 4.19
CA THR A 70 23.65 25.71 5.04
C THR A 70 25.00 25.89 4.35
N LYS A 71 25.38 25.00 3.41
CA LYS A 71 26.60 25.15 2.59
C LYS A 71 26.50 26.22 1.50
N ARG A 72 25.29 26.61 1.07
CA ARG A 72 25.07 27.63 0.03
C ARG A 72 25.11 29.08 0.54
N SER A 73 25.24 29.29 1.85
CA SER A 73 25.22 30.61 2.48
C SER A 73 26.62 31.16 2.86
N THR A 74 27.67 30.65 2.23
CA THR A 74 29.06 31.16 2.35
C THR A 74 29.64 31.45 1.00
#